data_AF-A0A4P5SQZ9-F1
#
_entry.id   AF-A0A4P5SQZ9-F1
#
_cell.length_a   1.000
_cell.length_b   1.000
_cell.length_c   1.000
_cell.angle_alpha   90.00
_cell.angle_beta   90.00
_cell.angle_gamma   90.00
#
_symmetry.space_group_name_H-M   'P 1'
#
loop_
_entity.id
_entity.type
_entity.pdbx_description
1 polymer ?
#
loop_
_entity_poly.entity_id
_entity_poly.type
_entity_poly.pdbx_seq_one_letter_code
_entity_poly.pdbx_strand_id
1 'polypeptide(L)'
;MLRQSSSDMVTDMTSGERTRLFWTLIFFEACVISITAYTGLNMAVARGGSFAMALPLLMIAAAETLRIPLSGYAAQLSWPKQILAGLVLIAIALGSAEGLSLAFEQFVNNRVVSISQAQRSFLKAKAIVDTQKNDKRLDQITLAVARDDVARLDVALRDFLNNPPGLPSFSGRTCTGRFGKSVTCDSDRRAQETYAQARQSHNLQLEKLRAERQEAQVRVDQLKLTPKADMLATETFDDARQHLIEEMSQSPIHRFTASIYGVPVEDLTENQFQTVKKYGVISLAIAFAIVSMLASVVVHTEPHDKSESKVSRALRAWIARRRKPIVRVVEKIIETPVEVIKEVERRIEVPVEKIVFKYIPFDYTTGRRASPEYEYTDSVSLKTVRGGKE
;
A
#
# COMPACT_ATOMS: atom_id res chain seq x y z
N MET A 1 -14.44 14.71 -42.18
CA MET A 1 -14.38 13.25 -42.43
C MET A 1 -14.51 12.38 -41.17
N LEU A 2 -14.69 12.92 -39.95
CA LEU A 2 -14.81 12.11 -38.71
C LEU A 2 -16.20 12.18 -38.09
N ARG A 3 -17.22 11.69 -38.81
CA ARG A 3 -18.56 11.49 -38.25
C ARG A 3 -19.29 10.38 -39.01
N GLN A 4 -18.65 9.21 -39.12
CA GLN A 4 -19.43 7.99 -39.34
C GLN A 4 -20.34 7.83 -38.12
N SER A 5 -21.64 7.85 -38.37
CA SER A 5 -22.68 7.71 -37.37
C SER A 5 -22.47 6.36 -36.67
N SER A 6 -22.34 6.36 -35.34
CA SER A 6 -22.25 5.11 -34.56
C SER A 6 -23.46 4.19 -34.74
N SER A 7 -24.52 4.66 -35.41
CA SER A 7 -25.67 3.84 -35.81
C SER A 7 -25.35 2.81 -36.89
N ASP A 8 -24.34 3.04 -37.73
CA ASP A 8 -24.09 2.17 -38.88
C ASP A 8 -23.20 0.98 -38.51
N MET A 9 -22.46 1.08 -37.41
CA MET A 9 -21.52 0.05 -36.96
C MET A 9 -22.20 -1.22 -36.41
N VAL A 10 -23.44 -1.11 -35.90
CA VAL A 10 -24.18 -2.25 -35.34
C VAL A 10 -24.96 -3.01 -36.41
N THR A 11 -25.34 -2.33 -37.50
CA THR A 11 -26.17 -2.93 -38.57
C THR A 11 -25.40 -3.77 -39.58
N ASP A 12 -24.07 -3.60 -39.68
CA ASP A 12 -23.24 -4.32 -40.66
C ASP A 12 -22.47 -5.51 -40.04
N MET A 13 -22.72 -5.87 -38.77
CA MET A 13 -22.10 -7.06 -38.18
C MET A 13 -22.50 -8.30 -38.99
N THR A 14 -21.51 -8.91 -39.62
CA THR A 14 -21.70 -10.13 -40.41
C THR A 14 -22.17 -11.28 -39.50
N SER A 15 -22.87 -12.26 -40.05
CA SER A 15 -23.30 -13.45 -39.29
C SER A 15 -22.12 -14.16 -38.58
N GLY A 16 -20.92 -14.09 -39.17
CA GLY A 16 -19.68 -14.58 -38.57
C GLY A 16 -19.21 -13.79 -37.34
N GLU A 17 -19.40 -12.48 -37.30
CA GLU A 17 -19.02 -11.65 -36.14
C GLU A 17 -19.97 -11.86 -34.97
N ARG A 18 -21.27 -12.04 -35.24
CA ARG A 18 -22.27 -12.33 -34.19
C ARG A 18 -22.03 -13.67 -33.50
N THR A 19 -21.73 -14.70 -34.28
CA THR A 19 -21.40 -16.02 -33.73
C THR A 19 -20.14 -15.95 -32.87
N ARG A 20 -19.10 -15.23 -33.31
CA ARG A 20 -17.91 -14.96 -32.49
C ARG A 20 -18.26 -14.24 -31.19
N LEU A 21 -19.07 -13.17 -31.26
CA LEU A 21 -19.46 -12.39 -30.08
C LEU A 21 -20.27 -13.24 -29.09
N PHE A 22 -21.18 -14.09 -29.58
CA PHE A 22 -21.93 -15.04 -28.76
C PHE A 22 -21.02 -16.05 -28.05
N TRP A 23 -20.05 -16.64 -28.75
CA TRP A 23 -19.08 -17.54 -28.13
C TRP A 23 -18.20 -16.84 -27.10
N THR A 24 -17.76 -15.60 -27.37
CA THR A 24 -17.02 -14.81 -26.38
C THR A 24 -17.86 -14.50 -25.15
N LEU A 25 -19.17 -14.24 -25.31
CA LEU A 25 -20.09 -14.02 -24.22
C LEU A 25 -20.27 -15.28 -23.37
N ILE A 26 -20.49 -16.45 -23.99
CA ILE A 26 -20.60 -17.73 -23.29
C ILE A 26 -19.34 -18.03 -22.49
N PHE A 27 -18.17 -17.87 -23.11
CA PHE A 27 -16.89 -18.07 -22.43
C PHE A 27 -16.75 -17.13 -21.24
N PHE A 28 -17.08 -15.85 -21.42
CA PHE A 28 -17.02 -14.86 -20.37
C PHE A 28 -17.95 -15.18 -19.19
N GLU A 29 -19.22 -15.53 -19.47
CA GLU A 29 -20.19 -15.95 -18.44
C GLU A 29 -19.72 -17.22 -17.72
N ALA A 30 -19.17 -18.20 -18.45
CA ALA A 30 -18.61 -19.41 -17.84
C ALA A 30 -17.46 -19.08 -16.88
N CYS A 31 -16.59 -18.12 -17.22
CA CYS A 31 -15.55 -17.63 -16.32
C CYS A 31 -16.13 -16.97 -15.07
N VAL A 32 -17.12 -16.08 -15.20
CA VAL A 32 -17.77 -15.40 -14.06
C VAL A 32 -18.43 -16.42 -13.13
N ILE A 33 -19.18 -17.37 -13.68
CA ILE A 33 -19.83 -18.46 -12.93
C ILE A 33 -18.78 -19.29 -12.19
N SER A 34 -17.70 -19.68 -12.88
CA SER A 34 -16.62 -20.50 -12.30
C SER A 34 -15.91 -19.77 -11.16
N ILE A 35 -15.58 -18.49 -11.34
CA ILE A 35 -14.93 -17.66 -10.30
C ILE A 35 -15.86 -17.52 -9.09
N THR A 36 -17.14 -17.20 -9.31
CA THR A 36 -18.10 -16.99 -8.23
C THR A 36 -18.35 -18.28 -7.44
N ALA A 37 -18.52 -19.41 -8.14
CA ALA A 37 -18.69 -20.72 -7.51
C ALA A 37 -17.42 -21.16 -6.74
N TYR A 38 -16.24 -20.99 -7.35
CA TYR A 38 -14.96 -21.31 -6.72
C TYR A 38 -14.73 -20.47 -5.45
N THR A 39 -14.99 -19.16 -5.50
CA THR A 39 -14.90 -18.29 -4.32
C THR A 39 -15.88 -18.75 -3.23
N GLY A 40 -17.13 -19.08 -3.59
CA GLY A 40 -18.10 -19.61 -2.62
C GLY A 40 -17.62 -20.87 -1.93
N LEU A 41 -17.09 -21.83 -2.70
CA LEU A 41 -16.53 -23.08 -2.16
C LEU A 41 -15.31 -22.81 -1.26
N ASN A 42 -14.40 -21.93 -1.68
CA ASN A 42 -13.25 -21.55 -0.85
C ASN A 42 -13.66 -20.90 0.47
N MET A 43 -14.68 -20.03 0.47
CA MET A 43 -15.22 -19.44 1.70
C MET A 43 -15.82 -20.49 2.63
N ALA A 44 -16.51 -21.50 2.09
CA ALA A 44 -17.03 -22.60 2.88
C ALA A 44 -15.90 -23.43 3.51
N VAL A 45 -14.86 -23.78 2.74
CA VAL A 45 -13.70 -24.54 3.25
C VAL A 45 -12.97 -23.75 4.34
N ALA A 46 -12.71 -22.46 4.11
CA ALA A 46 -11.99 -21.61 5.07
C ALA A 46 -12.71 -21.42 6.42
N ARG A 47 -14.04 -21.59 6.47
CA ARG A 47 -14.86 -21.43 7.68
C ARG A 47 -15.34 -22.75 8.29
N GLY A 48 -14.61 -23.84 8.08
CA GLY A 48 -14.92 -25.13 8.70
C GLY A 48 -15.94 -25.98 7.95
N GLY A 49 -16.09 -25.77 6.64
CA GLY A 49 -16.83 -26.66 5.74
C GLY A 49 -18.35 -26.45 5.68
N SER A 50 -18.89 -25.40 6.30
CA SER A 50 -20.34 -25.14 6.23
C SER A 50 -20.74 -24.66 4.83
N PHE A 51 -21.39 -25.54 4.07
CA PHE A 51 -21.90 -25.25 2.72
C PHE A 51 -22.90 -24.08 2.69
N ALA A 52 -23.59 -23.81 3.80
CA ALA A 52 -24.50 -22.68 3.93
C ALA A 52 -23.82 -21.32 3.63
N MET A 53 -22.51 -21.20 3.86
CA MET A 53 -21.74 -19.99 3.57
C MET A 53 -21.46 -19.79 2.08
N ALA A 54 -21.44 -20.88 1.28
CA ALA A 54 -21.28 -20.81 -0.17
C ALA A 54 -22.60 -20.52 -0.88
N LEU A 55 -23.74 -20.80 -0.23
CA LEU A 55 -25.06 -20.77 -0.84
C LEU A 55 -25.40 -19.44 -1.55
N PRO A 56 -25.14 -18.24 -0.97
CA PRO A 56 -25.46 -16.99 -1.66
C PRO A 56 -24.69 -16.82 -2.98
N LEU A 57 -23.40 -17.16 -2.99
CA LEU A 57 -22.55 -17.07 -4.19
C LEU A 57 -22.94 -18.12 -5.24
N LEU A 58 -23.31 -19.32 -4.82
CA LEU A 58 -23.84 -20.35 -5.72
C LEU A 58 -25.20 -19.95 -6.32
N MET A 59 -26.06 -19.28 -5.54
CA MET A 59 -27.33 -18.74 -6.03
C MET A 59 -27.10 -17.62 -7.06
N ILE A 60 -26.11 -16.74 -6.84
CA ILE A 60 -25.71 -15.71 -7.82
C ILE A 60 -25.16 -16.38 -9.10
N ALA A 61 -24.30 -17.38 -8.96
CA ALA A 61 -23.75 -18.13 -10.09
C ALA A 61 -24.87 -18.84 -10.88
N ALA A 62 -25.87 -19.41 -10.20
CA ALA A 62 -27.04 -19.99 -10.84
C ALA A 62 -27.90 -18.92 -11.53
N ALA A 63 -28.12 -17.76 -10.90
CA ALA A 63 -28.84 -16.65 -11.51
C ALA A 63 -28.14 -16.13 -12.78
N GLU A 64 -26.81 -16.15 -12.83
CA GLU A 64 -26.06 -15.76 -14.02
C GLU A 64 -26.31 -16.66 -15.23
N THR A 65 -26.52 -17.96 -15.01
CA THR A 65 -26.87 -18.88 -16.11
C THR A 65 -28.17 -18.50 -16.81
N LEU A 66 -29.05 -17.77 -16.13
CA LEU A 66 -30.33 -17.30 -16.68
C LEU A 66 -30.19 -16.03 -17.52
N ARG A 67 -29.07 -15.30 -17.45
CA ARG A 67 -28.92 -14.00 -18.14
C ARG A 67 -29.02 -14.13 -19.66
N ILE A 68 -28.29 -15.08 -20.25
CA ILE A 68 -28.31 -15.32 -21.71
C ILE A 68 -29.73 -15.69 -22.20
N PRO A 69 -30.39 -16.76 -21.69
CA PRO A 69 -31.72 -17.12 -22.18
C PRO A 69 -32.77 -16.06 -21.87
N LEU A 70 -32.67 -15.35 -20.74
CA LEU A 70 -33.60 -14.27 -20.40
C LEU A 70 -33.46 -13.08 -21.35
N SER A 71 -32.25 -12.74 -21.79
CA SER A 71 -32.05 -11.68 -22.79
C SER A 71 -32.62 -12.04 -24.17
N GLY A 72 -32.50 -13.29 -24.60
CA GLY A 72 -33.13 -13.81 -25.80
C GLY A 72 -34.65 -13.79 -25.72
N TYR A 73 -35.20 -14.23 -24.58
CA TYR A 73 -36.64 -14.18 -24.32
C TYR A 73 -37.17 -12.75 -24.25
N ALA A 74 -36.40 -11.83 -23.63
CA ALA A 74 -36.74 -10.41 -23.54
C ALA A 74 -36.94 -9.79 -24.92
N ALA A 75 -36.09 -10.12 -25.91
CA ALA A 75 -36.20 -9.58 -27.26
C ALA A 75 -37.56 -9.89 -27.94
N GLN A 76 -38.19 -11.03 -27.60
CA GLN A 76 -39.45 -11.48 -28.21
C GLN A 76 -40.71 -10.95 -27.49
N LEU A 77 -40.55 -10.34 -26.32
CA LEU A 77 -41.66 -9.89 -25.48
C LEU A 77 -42.25 -8.56 -25.96
N SER A 78 -43.48 -8.25 -25.55
CA SER A 78 -44.08 -6.91 -25.76
C SER A 78 -43.37 -5.85 -24.94
N TRP A 79 -43.41 -4.58 -25.37
CA TRP A 79 -42.68 -3.48 -24.72
C TRP A 79 -42.83 -3.38 -23.18
N PRO A 80 -44.03 -3.51 -22.58
CA PRO A 80 -44.15 -3.52 -21.12
C PRO A 80 -43.43 -4.71 -20.46
N LYS A 81 -43.47 -5.88 -21.10
CA LYS A 81 -42.81 -7.09 -20.62
C LYS A 81 -41.29 -7.04 -20.83
N GLN A 82 -40.82 -6.37 -21.89
CA GLN A 82 -39.40 -6.06 -22.10
C GLN A 82 -38.82 -5.22 -20.97
N ILE A 83 -39.56 -4.20 -20.50
CA ILE A 83 -39.14 -3.39 -19.35
C ILE A 83 -39.00 -4.26 -18.11
N LEU A 84 -39.98 -5.13 -17.84
CA LEU A 84 -39.91 -6.04 -16.69
C LEU A 84 -38.72 -7.00 -16.79
N ALA A 85 -38.50 -7.62 -17.96
CA ALA A 85 -37.34 -8.48 -18.18
C ALA A 85 -36.01 -7.72 -18.04
N GLY A 86 -35.96 -6.47 -18.49
CA GLY A 86 -34.82 -5.57 -18.29
C GLY A 86 -34.54 -5.28 -16.81
N LEU A 87 -35.59 -5.05 -16.00
CA LEU A 87 -35.43 -4.89 -14.55
C LEU A 87 -34.89 -6.15 -13.88
N VAL A 88 -35.34 -7.34 -14.32
CA VAL A 88 -34.80 -8.63 -13.82
C VAL A 88 -33.33 -8.78 -14.22
N LEU A 89 -32.96 -8.45 -15.46
CA LEU A 89 -31.55 -8.47 -15.90
C LEU A 89 -30.67 -7.50 -15.09
N ILE A 90 -31.18 -6.32 -14.77
CA ILE A 90 -30.51 -5.35 -13.89
C ILE A 90 -30.33 -5.92 -12.48
N ALA A 91 -31.36 -6.57 -11.93
CA ALA A 91 -31.27 -7.21 -10.61
C ALA A 91 -30.22 -8.34 -10.59
N ILE A 92 -30.17 -9.17 -11.64
CA ILE A 92 -29.12 -10.19 -11.79
C ILE A 92 -27.76 -9.51 -11.88
N ALA A 93 -27.59 -8.47 -12.70
CA ALA A 93 -26.33 -7.73 -12.82
C ALA A 93 -25.86 -7.11 -11.50
N LEU A 94 -26.77 -6.58 -10.68
CA LEU A 94 -26.43 -6.09 -9.34
C LEU A 94 -25.96 -7.23 -8.41
N GLY A 95 -26.65 -8.37 -8.41
CA GLY A 95 -26.24 -9.54 -7.65
C GLY A 95 -24.86 -10.07 -8.10
N SER A 96 -24.60 -10.07 -9.40
CA SER A 96 -23.30 -10.44 -9.97
C SER A 96 -22.19 -9.47 -9.62
N ALA A 97 -22.48 -8.16 -9.63
CA ALA A 97 -21.53 -7.15 -9.19
C ALA A 97 -21.16 -7.37 -7.72
N GLU A 98 -22.11 -7.71 -6.86
CA GLU A 98 -21.85 -8.05 -5.47
C GLU A 98 -21.00 -9.33 -5.34
N GLY A 99 -21.38 -10.42 -6.04
CA GLY A 99 -20.64 -11.68 -6.03
C GLY A 99 -19.20 -11.54 -6.55
N LEU A 100 -19.01 -10.80 -7.64
CA LEU A 100 -17.69 -10.49 -8.19
C LEU A 100 -16.89 -9.57 -7.26
N SER A 101 -17.53 -8.62 -6.59
CA SER A 101 -16.84 -7.76 -5.62
C SER A 101 -16.24 -8.58 -4.48
N LEU A 102 -16.99 -9.55 -3.93
CA LEU A 102 -16.50 -10.48 -2.91
C LEU A 102 -15.35 -11.36 -3.44
N ALA A 103 -15.48 -11.86 -4.67
CA ALA A 103 -14.43 -12.67 -5.31
C ALA A 103 -13.14 -11.86 -5.52
N PHE A 104 -13.24 -10.62 -6.01
CA PHE A 104 -12.10 -9.74 -6.18
C PHE A 104 -11.49 -9.32 -4.84
N GLU A 105 -12.29 -9.04 -3.81
CA GLU A 105 -11.77 -8.77 -2.47
C GLU A 105 -10.95 -9.95 -1.94
N GLN A 106 -11.44 -11.18 -2.08
CA GLN A 106 -10.72 -12.36 -1.63
C GLN A 106 -9.44 -12.60 -2.46
N PHE A 107 -9.49 -12.37 -3.76
CA PHE A 107 -8.31 -12.43 -4.62
C PHE A 107 -7.25 -11.40 -4.19
N VAL A 108 -7.65 -10.16 -3.94
CA VAL A 108 -6.73 -9.11 -3.47
C VAL A 108 -6.21 -9.44 -2.08
N ASN A 109 -7.07 -9.87 -1.15
CA ASN A 109 -6.65 -10.24 0.21
C ASN A 109 -5.61 -11.38 0.17
N ASN A 110 -5.80 -12.40 -0.68
CA ASN A 110 -4.83 -13.48 -0.86
C ASN A 110 -3.48 -12.97 -1.40
N ARG A 111 -3.48 -11.96 -2.27
CA ARG A 111 -2.26 -11.34 -2.80
C ARG A 111 -1.57 -10.40 -1.80
N VAL A 112 -2.30 -9.92 -0.79
CA VAL A 112 -1.77 -9.01 0.24
C VAL A 112 -1.29 -9.77 1.48
N VAL A 113 -1.41 -11.11 1.53
CA VAL A 113 -0.97 -11.89 2.70
C VAL A 113 0.52 -11.71 3.01
N SER A 114 1.41 -11.76 2.01
CA SER A 114 2.86 -11.56 2.23
C SER A 114 3.15 -10.18 2.83
N ILE A 115 2.51 -9.15 2.29
CA ILE A 115 2.60 -7.76 2.76
C ILE A 115 2.09 -7.64 4.20
N SER A 116 0.96 -8.29 4.52
CA SER A 116 0.42 -8.29 5.88
C SER A 116 1.36 -8.97 6.89
N GLN A 117 2.11 -9.99 6.45
CA GLN A 117 3.13 -10.64 7.27
C GLN A 117 4.34 -9.73 7.46
N ALA A 118 4.82 -9.07 6.41
CA ALA A 118 5.88 -8.08 6.47
C ALA A 118 5.51 -6.85 7.33
N GLN A 119 4.25 -6.42 7.27
CA GLN A 119 3.74 -5.32 8.09
C GLN A 119 3.71 -5.73 9.57
N ARG A 120 3.35 -6.99 9.88
CA ARG A 120 3.42 -7.52 11.25
C ARG A 120 4.85 -7.62 11.77
N SER A 121 5.81 -8.06 10.96
CA SER A 121 7.23 -8.08 11.39
C SER A 121 7.77 -6.67 11.62
N PHE A 122 7.44 -5.73 10.74
CA PHE A 122 7.76 -4.31 10.92
C PHE A 122 7.16 -3.73 12.21
N LEU A 123 5.87 -3.96 12.47
CA LEU A 123 5.21 -3.46 13.69
C LEU A 123 5.81 -4.07 14.97
N LYS A 124 6.22 -5.35 14.93
CA LYS A 124 6.94 -5.99 16.04
C LYS A 124 8.30 -5.35 16.28
N ALA A 125 9.09 -5.17 15.22
CA ALA A 125 10.40 -4.51 15.33
C ALA A 125 10.27 -3.07 15.85
N LYS A 126 9.27 -2.33 15.33
CA LYS A 126 8.94 -0.98 15.81
C LYS A 126 8.61 -0.96 17.30
N ALA A 127 7.78 -1.88 17.77
CA ALA A 127 7.42 -1.97 19.18
C ALA A 127 8.66 -2.20 20.07
N ILE A 128 9.60 -3.05 19.64
CA ILE A 128 10.87 -3.30 20.35
C ILE A 128 11.71 -2.01 20.44
N VAL A 129 11.83 -1.27 19.34
CA VAL A 129 12.57 0.00 19.31
C VAL A 129 11.90 1.05 20.21
N ASP A 130 10.57 1.13 20.20
CA ASP A 130 9.81 2.05 21.04
C ASP A 130 9.95 1.71 22.52
N THR A 131 9.92 0.43 22.91
CA THR A 131 10.19 0.01 24.29
C THR A 131 11.61 0.37 24.71
N GLN A 132 12.61 0.10 23.88
CA GLN A 132 14.00 0.47 24.19
C GLN A 132 14.19 1.98 24.32
N LYS A 133 13.50 2.79 23.51
CA LYS A 133 13.54 4.25 23.62
C LYS A 133 12.94 4.74 24.93
N ASN A 134 11.88 4.10 25.41
CA ASN A 134 11.28 4.39 26.71
C ASN A 134 12.18 3.95 27.86
N ASP A 135 12.80 2.77 27.76
CA ASP A 135 13.75 2.27 28.77
C ASP A 135 14.95 3.22 28.89
N LYS A 136 15.51 3.67 27.76
CA LYS A 136 16.58 4.69 27.76
C LYS A 136 16.17 6.01 28.43
N ARG A 137 14.93 6.45 28.23
CA ARG A 137 14.42 7.66 28.89
C ARG A 137 14.32 7.42 30.40
N LEU A 138 13.88 6.24 30.82
CA LEU A 138 13.81 5.86 32.23
C LEU A 138 15.21 5.76 32.86
N ASP A 139 16.18 5.18 32.15
CA ASP A 139 17.58 5.09 32.58
C ASP A 139 18.21 6.48 32.70
N GLN A 140 17.93 7.38 31.75
CA GLN A 140 18.40 8.77 31.83
C GLN A 140 17.82 9.52 33.03
N ILE A 141 16.54 9.30 33.34
CA ILE A 141 15.90 9.88 34.54
C ILE A 141 16.53 9.29 35.81
N THR A 142 16.70 7.97 35.87
CA THR A 142 17.32 7.27 37.00
C THR A 142 18.76 7.74 37.24
N LEU A 143 19.53 7.91 36.17
CA LEU A 143 20.89 8.44 36.23
C LEU A 143 20.93 9.90 36.70
N ALA A 144 19.96 10.72 36.28
CA ALA A 144 19.85 12.11 36.73
C ALA A 144 19.53 12.19 38.23
N VAL A 145 18.61 11.35 38.72
CA VAL A 145 18.28 11.26 40.15
C VAL A 145 19.51 10.81 40.96
N ALA A 146 20.20 9.76 40.51
CA ALA A 146 21.40 9.28 41.19
C ALA A 146 22.54 10.33 41.23
N ARG A 147 22.67 11.17 40.19
CA ARG A 147 23.62 12.29 40.19
C ARG A 147 23.21 13.40 41.15
N ASP A 148 21.91 13.70 41.27
CA ASP A 148 21.40 14.69 42.23
C ASP A 148 21.67 14.22 43.67
N ASP A 149 21.48 12.92 43.97
CA ASP A 149 21.79 12.34 45.28
C ASP A 149 23.27 12.49 45.64
N VAL A 150 24.19 12.20 44.70
CA VAL A 150 25.63 12.43 44.90
C VAL A 150 25.92 13.92 45.17
N ALA A 151 25.30 14.82 44.42
CA ALA A 151 25.48 16.26 44.62
C ALA A 151 24.97 16.73 46.00
N ARG A 152 23.82 16.22 46.45
CA ARG A 152 23.27 16.51 47.80
C ARG A 152 24.19 16.00 48.90
N LEU A 153 24.71 14.78 48.76
CA LEU A 153 25.67 14.20 49.72
C LEU A 153 26.99 14.96 49.75
N ASP A 154 27.49 15.44 48.60
CA ASP A 154 28.70 16.26 48.53
C ASP A 154 28.51 17.63 49.23
N VAL A 155 27.32 18.24 49.11
CA VAL A 155 26.97 19.46 49.86
C VAL A 155 26.90 19.16 51.36
N ALA A 156 26.18 18.11 51.77
CA ALA A 156 26.06 17.73 53.18
C ALA A 156 27.43 17.42 53.82
N LEU A 157 28.30 16.70 53.09
CA LEU A 157 29.66 16.39 53.53
C LEU A 157 30.49 17.67 53.70
N ARG A 158 30.37 18.63 52.77
CA ARG A 158 31.06 19.92 52.83
C ARG A 158 30.56 20.76 54.02
N ASP A 159 29.26 20.83 54.24
CA ASP A 159 28.67 21.55 55.37
C ASP A 159 29.09 20.95 56.70
N PHE A 160 29.17 19.62 56.78
CA PHE A 160 29.64 18.91 57.96
C PHE A 160 31.13 19.17 58.26
N LEU A 161 31.96 19.26 57.22
CA LEU A 161 33.38 19.61 57.37
C LEU A 161 33.61 21.07 57.76
N ASN A 162 32.78 21.99 57.24
CA ASN A 162 32.90 23.42 57.50
C ASN A 162 32.35 23.84 58.88
N ASN A 163 31.45 23.05 59.49
CA ASN A 163 30.84 23.32 60.78
C ASN A 163 31.20 22.24 61.82
N PRO A 164 32.47 22.15 62.26
CA PRO A 164 32.86 21.18 63.28
C PRO A 164 32.09 21.44 64.59
N PRO A 165 31.86 20.39 65.40
CA PRO A 165 31.15 20.53 66.66
C PRO A 165 31.84 21.58 67.54
N GLY A 166 31.06 22.54 68.02
CA GLY A 166 31.56 23.63 68.86
C GLY A 166 32.33 23.08 70.05
N LEU A 167 33.61 23.44 70.14
CA LEU A 167 34.46 23.07 71.26
C LEU A 167 33.98 23.81 72.51
N PRO A 168 33.66 23.11 73.62
CA PRO A 168 33.48 23.79 74.89
C PRO A 168 34.80 24.49 75.25
N SER A 169 34.77 25.79 75.53
CA SER A 169 35.96 26.52 75.91
C SER A 169 36.47 26.00 77.25
N PHE A 170 37.62 25.34 77.25
CA PHE A 170 38.28 24.92 78.48
C PHE A 170 38.82 26.15 79.22
N SER A 171 38.35 26.38 80.45
CA SER A 171 38.84 27.48 81.28
C SER A 171 40.17 27.20 81.98
N GLY A 172 40.71 25.98 81.84
CA GLY A 172 42.03 25.59 82.34
C GLY A 172 42.19 25.73 83.86
N ARG A 173 41.10 25.64 84.64
CA ARG A 173 41.16 25.85 86.09
C ARG A 173 41.81 24.65 86.76
N THR A 174 42.95 24.86 87.41
CA THR A 174 43.57 23.85 88.29
C THR A 174 42.91 23.91 89.66
N CYS A 175 42.36 22.79 90.12
CA CYS A 175 41.85 22.64 91.48
C CYS A 175 42.99 22.20 92.41
N THR A 176 43.11 22.79 93.60
CA THR A 176 44.06 22.30 94.61
C THR A 176 43.50 21.06 95.28
N GLY A 177 44.14 19.91 95.06
CA GLY A 177 43.79 18.68 95.77
C GLY A 177 44.14 18.75 97.26
N ARG A 178 43.56 17.83 98.05
CA ARG A 178 43.69 17.75 99.52
C ARG A 178 45.14 17.67 100.06
N PHE A 179 46.14 17.49 99.19
CA PHE A 179 47.57 17.43 99.51
C PHE A 179 48.42 18.51 98.81
N GLY A 180 47.82 19.64 98.41
CA GLY A 180 48.55 20.77 97.81
C GLY A 180 49.07 20.53 96.38
N LYS A 181 48.85 19.35 95.79
CA LYS A 181 49.11 19.08 94.37
C LYS A 181 48.00 19.69 93.52
N SER A 182 48.37 20.39 92.45
CA SER A 182 47.41 20.85 91.44
C SER A 182 46.84 19.65 90.70
N VAL A 183 45.53 19.45 90.79
CA VAL A 183 44.80 18.42 90.05
C VAL A 183 43.84 19.14 89.12
N THR A 184 43.70 18.67 87.88
CA THR A 184 42.66 19.15 86.96
C THR A 184 41.29 18.91 87.61
N CYS A 185 40.43 19.94 87.64
CA CYS A 185 39.11 19.83 88.25
C CYS A 185 38.29 18.69 87.58
N ASP A 186 37.49 17.95 88.35
CA ASP A 186 36.64 16.87 87.82
C ASP A 186 35.68 17.35 86.71
N SER A 187 35.32 18.65 86.73
CA SER A 187 34.55 19.31 85.66
C SER A 187 35.29 19.32 84.32
N ASP A 188 36.60 19.55 84.34
CA ASP A 188 37.44 19.60 83.15
C ASP A 188 37.65 18.19 82.59
N ARG A 189 37.78 17.19 83.45
CA ARG A 189 37.84 15.78 83.04
C ARG A 189 36.54 15.33 82.35
N ARG A 190 35.37 15.62 82.94
CA ARG A 190 34.08 15.31 82.30
C ARG A 190 33.88 16.08 80.99
N ALA A 191 34.31 17.33 80.91
CA ALA A 191 34.29 18.09 79.66
C ALA A 191 35.17 17.43 78.58
N GLN A 192 36.30 16.84 78.98
CA GLN A 192 37.23 16.18 78.06
C GLN A 192 36.68 14.85 77.57
N GLU A 193 36.07 14.05 78.46
CA GLU A 193 35.36 12.81 78.11
C GLU A 193 34.17 13.10 77.18
N THR A 194 33.37 14.12 77.50
CA THR A 194 32.24 14.57 76.66
C THR A 194 32.72 15.02 75.28
N TYR A 195 33.84 15.76 75.22
CA TYR A 195 34.44 16.18 73.97
C TYR A 195 34.97 14.99 73.14
N ALA A 196 35.63 14.03 73.78
CA ALA A 196 36.10 12.82 73.11
C ALA A 196 34.94 12.02 72.52
N GLN A 197 33.82 11.88 73.25
CA GLN A 197 32.61 11.25 72.75
C GLN A 197 31.98 12.02 71.58
N ALA A 198 31.88 13.34 71.66
CA ALA A 198 31.36 14.18 70.57
C ALA A 198 32.22 14.08 69.30
N ARG A 199 33.54 13.96 69.46
CA ARG A 199 34.46 13.78 68.32
C ARG A 199 34.34 12.39 67.71
N GLN A 200 34.17 11.35 68.53
CA GLN A 200 33.93 9.99 68.06
C GLN A 200 32.60 9.90 67.30
N SER A 201 31.51 10.45 67.84
CA SER A 201 30.20 10.45 67.17
C SER A 201 30.24 11.24 65.86
N HIS A 202 30.94 12.38 65.83
CA HIS A 202 31.16 13.16 64.61
C HIS A 202 31.95 12.38 63.54
N ASN A 203 33.04 11.70 63.93
CA ASN A 203 33.82 10.87 63.00
C ASN A 203 32.99 9.71 62.43
N LEU A 204 32.18 9.06 63.27
CA LEU A 204 31.27 7.99 62.82
C LEU A 204 30.22 8.51 61.82
N GLN A 205 29.67 9.71 62.06
CA GLN A 205 28.76 10.35 61.10
C GLN A 205 29.45 10.69 59.77
N LEU A 206 30.69 11.18 59.83
CA LEU A 206 31.48 11.49 58.64
C LEU A 206 31.79 10.22 57.83
N GLU A 207 32.15 9.12 58.48
CA GLU A 207 32.36 7.82 57.82
C GLU A 207 31.08 7.30 57.17
N LYS A 208 29.95 7.44 57.86
CA LYS A 208 28.63 7.08 57.32
C LYS A 208 28.31 7.88 56.05
N LEU A 209 28.47 9.20 56.07
CA LEU A 209 28.24 10.06 54.89
C LEU A 209 29.17 9.70 53.72
N ARG A 210 30.43 9.38 54.00
CA ARG A 210 31.39 8.92 52.97
C ARG A 210 30.97 7.59 52.36
N ALA A 211 30.49 6.65 53.18
CA ALA A 211 30.01 5.35 52.71
C ALA A 211 28.76 5.51 51.83
N GLU A 212 27.78 6.32 52.26
CA GLU A 212 26.57 6.62 51.48
C GLU A 212 26.91 7.28 50.13
N ARG A 213 27.88 8.20 50.13
CA ARG A 213 28.36 8.86 48.90
C ARG A 213 29.09 7.89 47.97
N GLN A 214 29.90 6.98 48.50
CA GLN A 214 30.55 5.93 47.70
C GLN A 214 29.52 4.97 47.11
N GLU A 215 28.50 4.58 47.86
CA GLU A 215 27.42 3.72 47.37
C GLU A 215 26.64 4.39 46.23
N ALA A 216 26.27 5.66 46.40
CA ALA A 216 25.61 6.44 45.37
C ALA A 216 26.47 6.57 44.09
N GLN A 217 27.78 6.78 44.25
CA GLN A 217 28.73 6.83 43.14
C GLN A 217 28.84 5.48 42.41
N VAL A 218 28.90 4.37 43.15
CA VAL A 218 28.91 3.02 42.56
C VAL A 218 27.63 2.77 41.76
N ARG A 219 26.46 3.22 42.25
CA ARG A 219 25.20 3.13 41.49
C ARG A 219 25.27 3.93 40.18
N VAL A 220 25.81 5.16 40.22
CA VAL A 220 26.02 5.97 39.01
C VAL A 220 26.94 5.27 38.01
N ASP A 221 28.01 4.64 38.47
CA ASP A 221 28.97 3.97 37.59
C ASP A 221 28.44 2.64 37.05
N GLN A 222 27.65 1.90 37.83
CA GLN A 222 26.91 0.72 37.36
C GLN A 222 25.91 1.09 36.25
N LEU A 223 25.16 2.19 36.41
CA LEU A 223 24.21 2.68 35.40
C LEU A 223 24.89 3.20 34.12
N LYS A 224 26.19 3.55 34.15
CA LYS A 224 26.95 3.91 32.95
C LYS A 224 27.45 2.69 32.17
N LEU A 225 27.62 1.54 32.84
CA LEU A 225 28.23 0.34 32.28
C LEU A 225 27.25 -0.59 31.59
N THR A 226 25.93 -0.38 31.73
CA THR A 226 24.91 -1.14 31.01
C THR A 226 25.11 -0.98 29.49
N PRO A 227 25.53 -2.04 28.78
CA PRO A 227 25.99 -1.93 27.40
C PRO A 227 24.85 -1.55 26.45
N LYS A 228 25.20 -0.78 25.42
CA LYS A 228 24.30 -0.36 24.33
C LYS A 228 23.79 -1.57 23.53
N ALA A 229 22.63 -2.11 23.91
CA ALA A 229 21.85 -3.06 23.09
C ALA A 229 21.23 -2.39 21.83
N ASP A 230 21.55 -1.12 21.61
CA ASP A 230 20.91 -0.21 20.65
C ASP A 230 21.16 -0.55 19.18
N MET A 231 22.35 -1.04 18.84
CA MET A 231 22.72 -1.22 17.43
C MET A 231 21.96 -2.39 16.80
N LEU A 232 21.73 -3.46 17.55
CA LEU A 232 21.08 -4.67 17.03
C LEU A 232 19.57 -4.47 16.81
N ALA A 233 18.92 -3.65 17.64
CA ALA A 233 17.51 -3.33 17.47
C ALA A 233 17.24 -2.32 16.34
N THR A 234 18.20 -1.43 16.07
CA THR A 234 18.10 -0.48 14.95
C THR A 234 18.32 -1.17 13.62
N GLU A 235 19.32 -2.06 13.51
CA GLU A 235 19.55 -2.87 12.32
C GLU A 235 18.35 -3.76 11.99
N THR A 236 17.81 -4.50 12.97
CA THR A 236 16.63 -5.35 12.76
C THR A 236 15.37 -4.55 12.39
N PHE A 237 15.24 -3.31 12.84
CA PHE A 237 14.15 -2.42 12.44
C PHE A 237 14.30 -1.94 10.99
N ASP A 238 15.51 -1.55 10.59
CA ASP A 238 15.79 -1.10 9.23
C ASP A 238 15.63 -2.25 8.23
N ASP A 239 16.08 -3.47 8.57
CA ASP A 239 15.86 -4.67 7.76
C ASP A 239 14.36 -4.98 7.59
N ALA A 240 13.60 -4.95 8.67
CA ALA A 240 12.15 -5.19 8.62
C ALA A 240 11.42 -4.12 7.78
N ARG A 241 11.91 -2.87 7.83
CA ARG A 241 11.39 -1.77 7.02
C ARG A 241 11.71 -1.98 5.53
N GLN A 242 12.95 -2.35 5.19
CA GLN A 242 13.35 -2.61 3.81
C GLN A 242 12.55 -3.77 3.21
N HIS A 243 12.39 -4.87 3.96
CA HIS A 243 11.58 -6.01 3.52
C HIS A 243 10.11 -5.61 3.28
N LEU A 244 9.53 -4.74 4.12
CA LEU A 244 8.17 -4.23 3.89
C LEU A 244 8.10 -3.39 2.61
N ILE A 245 9.07 -2.50 2.39
CA ILE A 245 9.14 -1.66 1.18
C ILE A 245 9.26 -2.52 -0.07
N GLU A 246 10.13 -3.53 -0.04
CA GLU A 246 10.33 -4.45 -1.16
C GLU A 246 9.02 -5.19 -1.51
N GLU A 247 8.36 -5.79 -0.52
CA GLU A 247 7.07 -6.48 -0.71
C GLU A 247 5.97 -5.55 -1.24
N MET A 248 5.89 -4.32 -0.72
CA MET A 248 4.93 -3.32 -1.22
C MET A 248 5.25 -2.90 -2.67
N SER A 249 6.52 -2.72 -3.01
CA SER A 249 6.95 -2.33 -4.37
C SER A 249 6.64 -3.40 -5.42
N GLN A 250 6.74 -4.69 -5.04
CA GLN A 250 6.40 -5.81 -5.92
C GLN A 250 4.89 -5.91 -6.17
N SER A 251 4.07 -5.45 -5.22
CA SER A 251 2.61 -5.48 -5.29
C SER A 251 2.04 -4.54 -6.37
N PRO A 252 1.34 -5.05 -7.41
CA PRO A 252 0.77 -4.19 -8.45
C PRO A 252 -0.33 -3.26 -7.90
N ILE A 253 -1.07 -3.69 -6.87
CA ILE A 253 -2.14 -2.88 -6.28
C ILE A 253 -1.58 -1.70 -5.48
N HIS A 254 -0.43 -1.85 -4.81
CA HIS A 254 0.24 -0.75 -4.11
C HIS A 254 0.81 0.25 -5.11
N ARG A 255 1.45 -0.22 -6.19
CA ARG A 255 1.92 0.64 -7.29
C ARG A 255 0.79 1.42 -7.95
N PHE A 256 -0.34 0.76 -8.22
CA PHE A 256 -1.52 1.43 -8.75
C PHE A 256 -2.06 2.48 -7.78
N THR A 257 -2.17 2.14 -6.49
CA THR A 257 -2.64 3.08 -5.46
C THR A 257 -1.70 4.27 -5.34
N ALA A 258 -0.39 4.04 -5.27
CA ALA A 258 0.64 5.07 -5.27
C ALA A 258 0.51 6.00 -6.49
N SER A 259 0.25 5.45 -7.68
CA SER A 259 0.03 6.24 -8.90
C SER A 259 -1.23 7.12 -8.84
N ILE A 260 -2.32 6.65 -8.21
CA ILE A 260 -3.55 7.43 -8.05
C ILE A 260 -3.33 8.63 -7.13
N TYR A 261 -2.62 8.44 -6.02
CA TYR A 261 -2.38 9.49 -5.04
C TYR A 261 -1.15 10.34 -5.34
N GLY A 262 -0.31 9.96 -6.31
CA GLY A 262 0.93 10.67 -6.63
C GLY A 262 1.95 10.62 -5.49
N VAL A 263 1.90 9.59 -4.65
CA VAL A 263 2.83 9.38 -3.52
C VAL A 263 3.69 8.14 -3.80
N PRO A 264 4.94 8.09 -3.32
CA PRO A 264 5.76 6.89 -3.44
C PRO A 264 5.14 5.74 -2.61
N VAL A 265 5.47 4.50 -2.94
CA VAL A 265 4.82 3.30 -2.35
C VAL A 265 5.09 3.20 -0.84
N GLU A 266 6.23 3.74 -0.41
CA GLU A 266 6.71 3.76 0.97
C GLU A 266 5.89 4.69 1.88
N ASP A 267 5.35 5.77 1.31
CA ASP A 267 4.58 6.80 2.04
C ASP A 267 3.07 6.56 1.95
N LEU A 268 2.65 5.43 1.36
CA LEU A 268 1.26 5.09 1.20
C LEU A 268 0.61 4.78 2.56
N THR A 269 -0.39 5.57 2.94
CA THR A 269 -1.13 5.30 4.18
C THR A 269 -2.06 4.10 4.02
N GLU A 270 -2.24 3.31 5.07
CA GLU A 270 -3.17 2.17 5.09
C GLU A 270 -4.60 2.59 4.67
N ASN A 271 -5.03 3.79 5.06
CA ASN A 271 -6.34 4.32 4.72
C ASN A 271 -6.49 4.60 3.21
N GLN A 272 -5.46 5.13 2.56
CA GLN A 272 -5.44 5.32 1.10
C GLN A 272 -5.50 3.97 0.38
N PHE A 273 -4.73 2.99 0.87
CA PHE A 273 -4.75 1.63 0.32
C PHE A 273 -6.13 0.97 0.43
N GLN A 274 -6.74 0.97 1.61
CA GLN A 274 -8.06 0.37 1.82
C GLN A 274 -9.16 1.07 1.01
N THR A 275 -9.03 2.39 0.82
CA THR A 275 -9.96 3.18 0.00
C THR A 275 -9.89 2.74 -1.46
N VAL A 276 -8.70 2.69 -2.06
CA VAL A 276 -8.54 2.26 -3.46
C VAL A 276 -8.87 0.78 -3.63
N LYS A 277 -8.54 -0.07 -2.65
CA LYS A 277 -8.97 -1.47 -2.65
C LYS A 277 -10.49 -1.58 -2.74
N LYS A 278 -11.22 -0.91 -1.83
CA LYS A 278 -12.68 -0.98 -1.75
C LYS A 278 -13.35 -0.44 -3.01
N TYR A 279 -13.00 0.78 -3.41
CA TYR A 279 -13.64 1.42 -4.58
C TYR A 279 -13.17 0.81 -5.91
N GLY A 280 -11.91 0.38 -6.01
CA GLY A 280 -11.37 -0.30 -7.18
C GLY A 280 -12.06 -1.64 -7.43
N VAL A 281 -12.25 -2.44 -6.38
CA VAL A 281 -12.95 -3.73 -6.49
C VAL A 281 -14.42 -3.53 -6.87
N ILE A 282 -15.13 -2.61 -6.21
CA ILE A 282 -16.55 -2.33 -6.50
C ILE A 282 -16.72 -1.81 -7.92
N SER A 283 -15.90 -0.84 -8.36
CA SER A 283 -16.01 -0.26 -9.70
C SER A 283 -15.71 -1.28 -10.79
N LEU A 284 -14.71 -2.15 -10.61
CA LEU A 284 -14.40 -3.22 -11.54
C LEU A 284 -15.56 -4.23 -11.65
N ALA A 285 -16.15 -4.63 -10.53
CA ALA A 285 -17.28 -5.56 -10.52
C ALA A 285 -18.52 -4.98 -11.21
N ILE A 286 -18.83 -3.69 -10.98
CA ILE A 286 -19.91 -2.98 -11.66
C ILE A 286 -19.64 -2.89 -13.17
N ALA A 287 -18.42 -2.54 -13.57
CA ALA A 287 -18.05 -2.45 -14.98
C ALA A 287 -18.23 -3.79 -15.69
N PHE A 288 -17.78 -4.88 -15.09
CA PHE A 288 -17.98 -6.23 -15.64
C PHE A 288 -19.45 -6.61 -15.76
N ALA A 289 -20.26 -6.35 -14.73
CA ALA A 289 -21.69 -6.66 -14.75
C ALA A 289 -22.46 -5.85 -15.81
N ILE A 290 -22.09 -4.59 -16.02
CA ILE A 290 -22.70 -3.76 -17.07
C ILE A 290 -22.29 -4.25 -18.46
N VAL A 291 -20.99 -4.54 -18.66
CA VAL A 291 -20.47 -4.99 -19.96
C VAL A 291 -21.08 -6.34 -20.36
N SER A 292 -21.17 -7.29 -19.42
CA SER A 292 -21.79 -8.60 -19.69
C SER A 292 -23.28 -8.48 -19.98
N MET A 293 -24.00 -7.64 -19.22
CA MET A 293 -25.42 -7.37 -19.47
C MET A 293 -25.64 -6.73 -20.85
N LEU A 294 -24.85 -5.70 -21.20
CA LEU A 294 -24.96 -5.04 -22.51
C LEU A 294 -24.62 -5.99 -23.66
N ALA A 295 -23.55 -6.77 -23.52
CA ALA A 295 -23.17 -7.75 -24.53
C ALA A 295 -24.27 -8.81 -24.72
N SER A 296 -24.89 -9.28 -23.64
CA SER A 296 -26.03 -10.20 -23.67
C SER A 296 -27.22 -9.64 -24.45
N VAL A 297 -27.58 -8.37 -24.21
CA VAL A 297 -28.65 -7.69 -24.95
C VAL A 297 -28.28 -7.53 -26.43
N VAL A 298 -27.07 -7.07 -26.74
CA VAL A 298 -26.63 -6.81 -28.13
C VAL A 298 -26.65 -8.09 -28.98
N VAL A 299 -26.30 -9.24 -28.41
CA VAL A 299 -26.34 -10.52 -29.15
C VAL A 299 -27.76 -10.92 -29.56
N HIS A 300 -28.76 -10.62 -28.72
CA HIS A 300 -30.14 -11.08 -28.92
C HIS A 300 -31.04 -10.03 -29.55
N THR A 301 -30.64 -8.77 -29.58
CA THR A 301 -31.33 -7.77 -30.39
C THR A 301 -31.11 -8.11 -31.87
N GLU A 302 -32.11 -8.75 -32.48
CA GLU A 302 -32.15 -8.87 -33.93
C GLU A 302 -32.02 -7.47 -34.55
N PRO A 303 -31.29 -7.32 -35.67
CA PRO A 303 -31.24 -6.07 -36.40
C PRO A 303 -32.67 -5.85 -36.89
N HIS A 304 -33.41 -5.03 -36.16
CA HIS A 304 -34.80 -4.77 -36.47
C HIS A 304 -34.83 -4.24 -37.91
N ASP A 305 -35.46 -4.99 -38.82
CA ASP A 305 -35.67 -4.54 -40.20
C ASP A 305 -36.23 -3.13 -40.13
N LYS A 306 -35.59 -2.21 -40.87
CA LYS A 306 -35.66 -0.74 -40.73
C LYS A 306 -37.03 -0.13 -41.00
N SER A 307 -38.11 -0.62 -40.40
CA SER A 307 -39.31 0.19 -40.21
C SER A 307 -38.96 1.24 -39.14
N GLU A 308 -38.54 2.43 -39.60
CA GLU A 308 -38.21 3.53 -38.70
C GLU A 308 -39.37 3.77 -37.73
N SER A 309 -39.15 3.53 -36.45
CA SER A 309 -40.17 3.82 -35.44
C SER A 309 -40.53 5.30 -35.52
N LYS A 310 -41.81 5.64 -35.43
CA LYS A 310 -42.31 7.03 -35.48
C LYS A 310 -41.56 7.94 -34.49
N VAL A 311 -41.13 7.37 -33.35
CA VAL A 311 -40.34 8.04 -32.32
C VAL A 311 -38.91 8.34 -32.80
N SER A 312 -38.22 7.38 -33.43
CA SER A 312 -36.87 7.63 -33.97
C SER A 312 -36.89 8.72 -35.06
N ARG A 313 -37.94 8.73 -35.90
CA ARG A 313 -38.17 9.77 -36.91
C ARG A 313 -38.46 11.13 -36.26
N ALA A 314 -39.26 11.15 -35.19
CA ALA A 314 -39.52 12.37 -34.41
C ALA A 314 -38.26 12.90 -33.71
N LEU A 315 -37.42 12.03 -33.12
CA LEU A 315 -36.17 12.42 -32.47
C LEU A 315 -35.15 12.93 -33.50
N ARG A 316 -34.99 12.26 -34.65
CA ARG A 316 -34.13 12.78 -35.74
C ARG A 316 -34.64 14.12 -36.26
N ALA A 317 -35.95 14.27 -36.44
CA ALA A 317 -36.54 15.55 -36.85
C ALA A 317 -36.29 16.64 -35.79
N TRP A 318 -36.41 16.31 -34.51
CA TRP A 318 -36.12 17.23 -33.41
C TRP A 318 -34.63 17.64 -33.36
N ILE A 319 -33.71 16.69 -33.50
CA ILE A 319 -32.26 16.95 -33.60
C ILE A 319 -31.95 17.79 -34.84
N ALA A 320 -32.54 17.48 -35.99
CA ALA A 320 -32.36 18.21 -37.24
C ALA A 320 -32.82 19.67 -37.11
N ARG A 321 -33.96 19.92 -36.43
CA ARG A 321 -34.44 21.27 -36.13
C ARG A 321 -33.51 22.05 -35.21
N ARG A 322 -32.78 21.39 -34.32
CA ARG A 322 -31.83 22.03 -33.38
C ARG A 322 -30.42 22.23 -33.95
N ARG A 323 -30.06 21.56 -35.04
CA ARG A 323 -28.79 21.82 -35.72
C ARG A 323 -28.88 23.18 -36.38
N LYS A 324 -28.12 24.16 -35.90
CA LYS A 324 -27.95 25.45 -36.58
C LYS A 324 -27.55 25.17 -38.03
N PRO A 325 -28.20 25.78 -39.03
CA PRO A 325 -27.80 25.60 -40.42
C PRO A 325 -26.34 26.03 -40.53
N ILE A 326 -25.49 25.11 -41.00
CA ILE A 326 -24.11 25.43 -41.31
C ILE A 326 -24.18 26.33 -42.55
N VAL A 327 -24.13 27.64 -42.35
CA VAL A 327 -23.94 28.59 -43.44
C VAL A 327 -22.53 28.33 -43.95
N ARG A 328 -22.43 27.53 -45.01
CA ARG A 328 -21.18 27.44 -45.79
C ARG A 328 -21.02 28.79 -46.47
N VAL A 329 -20.20 29.66 -45.89
CA VAL A 329 -19.70 30.83 -46.59
C VAL A 329 -18.82 30.26 -47.69
N VAL A 330 -19.37 30.14 -48.90
CA VAL A 330 -18.59 29.87 -50.09
C VAL A 330 -17.86 31.17 -50.38
N GLU A 331 -16.63 31.28 -49.88
CA GLU A 331 -15.70 32.28 -50.38
C GLU A 331 -15.48 31.96 -51.85
N LYS A 332 -16.24 32.65 -52.71
CA LYS A 332 -16.03 32.64 -54.15
C LYS A 332 -14.68 33.33 -54.36
N ILE A 333 -13.62 32.53 -54.44
CA ILE A 333 -12.31 32.99 -54.88
C ILE A 333 -12.51 33.46 -56.32
N ILE A 334 -12.62 34.78 -56.51
CA ILE A 334 -12.58 35.40 -57.82
C ILE A 334 -11.12 35.32 -58.24
N GLU A 335 -10.80 34.31 -59.04
CA GLU A 335 -9.52 34.23 -59.73
C GLU A 335 -9.44 35.42 -60.68
N THR A 336 -8.69 36.44 -60.26
CA THR A 336 -8.22 37.50 -61.14
C THR A 336 -7.16 36.88 -62.04
N PRO A 337 -7.26 36.99 -63.38
CA PRO A 337 -6.25 36.46 -64.28
C PRO A 337 -4.97 37.29 -64.10
N VAL A 338 -4.01 36.76 -63.35
CA VAL A 338 -2.64 37.27 -63.34
C VAL A 338 -1.92 36.59 -64.51
N GLU A 339 -1.57 37.37 -65.52
CA GLU A 339 -0.69 36.95 -66.61
C GLU A 339 0.70 36.65 -66.04
N VAL A 340 0.93 35.39 -65.69
CA VAL A 340 2.26 34.91 -65.25
C VAL A 340 3.12 34.69 -66.49
N ILE A 341 4.08 35.58 -66.68
CA ILE A 341 5.21 35.42 -67.60
C ILE A 341 5.94 34.13 -67.20
N LYS A 342 6.00 33.22 -68.15
CA LYS A 342 6.52 31.86 -68.00
C LYS A 342 8.05 31.89 -68.04
N GLU A 343 8.71 32.08 -66.91
CA GLU A 343 10.14 31.82 -66.80
C GLU A 343 10.40 30.33 -66.56
N VAL A 344 11.15 29.76 -67.50
CA VAL A 344 11.52 28.35 -67.58
C VAL A 344 12.63 28.09 -66.58
N GLU A 345 12.30 27.56 -65.41
CA GLU A 345 13.32 26.98 -64.52
C GLU A 345 13.60 25.53 -64.89
N ARG A 346 14.79 25.36 -65.49
CA ARG A 346 15.44 24.10 -65.82
C ARG A 346 15.67 23.29 -64.54
N ARG A 347 14.84 22.28 -64.29
CA ARG A 347 15.10 21.29 -63.24
C ARG A 347 16.32 20.45 -63.63
N ILE A 348 17.40 20.63 -62.89
CA ILE A 348 18.53 19.71 -62.87
C ILE A 348 18.16 18.62 -61.86
N GLU A 349 17.93 17.40 -62.36
CA GLU A 349 17.75 16.22 -61.53
C GLU A 349 19.11 15.85 -60.90
N VAL A 350 19.25 16.14 -59.60
CA VAL A 350 20.37 15.62 -58.81
C VAL A 350 19.97 14.22 -58.33
N PRO A 351 20.68 13.15 -58.73
CA PRO A 351 20.40 11.81 -58.24
C PRO A 351 20.76 11.75 -56.75
N VAL A 352 19.75 11.61 -55.89
CA VAL A 352 19.96 11.32 -54.48
C VAL A 352 20.16 9.81 -54.34
N GLU A 353 21.39 9.40 -54.04
CA GLU A 353 21.69 8.02 -53.68
C GLU A 353 20.89 7.61 -52.43
N LYS A 354 19.95 6.69 -52.62
CA LYS A 354 19.11 6.15 -51.56
C LYS A 354 19.93 5.15 -50.74
N ILE A 355 20.46 5.59 -49.61
CA ILE A 355 21.11 4.71 -48.63
C ILE A 355 20.03 3.81 -48.00
N VAL A 356 20.00 2.54 -48.39
CA VAL A 356 19.13 1.52 -47.79
C VAL A 356 19.83 0.94 -46.57
N PHE A 357 19.37 1.30 -45.37
CA PHE A 357 19.84 0.69 -44.14
C PHE A 357 19.20 -0.70 -43.97
N LYS A 358 19.99 -1.76 -44.22
CA LYS A 358 19.63 -3.15 -43.93
C LYS A 358 19.92 -3.44 -42.46
N TYR A 359 18.89 -3.59 -41.64
CA TYR A 359 19.02 -4.01 -40.25
C TYR A 359 19.44 -5.48 -40.19
N ILE A 360 20.60 -5.76 -39.58
CA ILE A 360 21.05 -7.11 -39.24
C ILE A 360 20.75 -7.31 -37.75
N PRO A 361 19.88 -8.26 -37.36
CA PRO A 361 19.66 -8.56 -35.95
C PRO A 361 20.95 -9.11 -35.33
N PHE A 362 21.39 -8.49 -34.24
CA PHE A 362 22.55 -8.91 -33.45
C PHE A 362 22.07 -9.70 -32.23
N ASP A 363 22.45 -10.96 -32.14
CA ASP A 363 22.13 -11.80 -30.99
C ASP A 363 23.16 -11.54 -29.87
N TYR A 364 22.70 -10.83 -28.83
CA TYR A 364 23.50 -10.44 -27.68
C TYR A 364 23.86 -11.60 -26.75
N THR A 365 23.24 -12.78 -26.91
CA THR A 365 23.54 -13.93 -26.05
C THR A 365 24.74 -14.74 -26.54
N THR A 366 24.99 -14.77 -27.85
CA THR A 366 26.02 -15.62 -28.47
C THR A 366 27.23 -14.84 -28.98
N GLY A 367 27.17 -13.50 -29.04
CA GLY A 367 28.28 -12.64 -29.46
C GLY A 367 28.73 -12.85 -30.93
N ARG A 368 27.95 -13.56 -31.73
CA ARG A 368 28.24 -13.85 -33.14
C ARG A 368 27.22 -13.17 -34.05
N ARG A 369 27.68 -12.68 -35.21
CA ARG A 369 26.80 -12.18 -36.26
C ARG A 369 26.06 -13.37 -36.88
N ALA A 370 24.72 -13.32 -36.91
CA ALA A 370 23.93 -14.33 -37.61
C ALA A 370 24.23 -14.27 -39.12
N SER A 371 24.71 -15.38 -39.69
CA SER A 371 24.94 -15.51 -41.13
C SER A 371 23.59 -15.49 -41.87
N PRO A 372 23.42 -14.70 -42.94
CA PRO A 372 22.16 -14.57 -43.63
C PRO A 372 22.01 -15.68 -44.67
N GLU A 373 21.83 -16.92 -44.21
CA GLU A 373 21.57 -18.07 -45.08
C GLU A 373 20.64 -19.04 -44.38
N TYR A 374 19.37 -18.66 -44.20
CA TYR A 374 18.28 -19.65 -44.14
C TYR A 374 17.05 -19.04 -44.80
N GLU A 375 16.81 -19.53 -46.01
CA GLU A 375 15.57 -19.41 -46.75
C GLU A 375 14.44 -20.00 -45.90
N TYR A 376 13.46 -19.17 -45.55
CA TYR A 376 12.34 -19.56 -44.71
C TYR A 376 11.36 -20.41 -45.53
N THR A 377 11.62 -21.71 -45.64
CA THR A 377 10.63 -22.65 -46.17
C THR A 377 9.66 -23.03 -45.04
N ASP A 378 8.45 -22.48 -45.12
CA ASP A 378 7.29 -22.89 -44.35
C ASP A 378 7.01 -24.39 -44.54
N SER A 379 7.31 -25.19 -43.51
CA SER A 379 6.51 -26.35 -43.12
C SER A 379 7.12 -27.04 -41.89
N VAL A 380 6.83 -26.55 -40.68
CA VAL A 380 7.08 -27.34 -39.47
C VAL A 380 5.81 -28.12 -39.16
N SER A 381 5.77 -29.37 -39.61
CA SER A 381 4.83 -30.37 -39.14
C SER A 381 5.12 -30.69 -37.67
N LEU A 382 4.16 -30.46 -36.78
CA LEU A 382 4.20 -30.91 -35.39
C LEU A 382 4.22 -32.45 -35.35
N LYS A 383 5.42 -33.03 -35.14
CA LYS A 383 5.55 -34.41 -34.67
C LYS A 383 5.43 -34.42 -33.15
N THR A 384 4.33 -35.02 -32.69
CA THR A 384 4.11 -35.47 -31.32
C THR A 384 5.22 -36.42 -30.87
N VAL A 385 6.01 -36.01 -29.89
CA VAL A 385 6.91 -36.92 -29.16
C VAL A 385 6.15 -37.46 -27.94
N ARG A 386 5.81 -38.75 -28.03
CA ARG A 386 5.47 -39.61 -26.90
C ARG A 386 6.75 -39.93 -26.14
N GLY A 387 6.81 -39.58 -24.85
CA GLY A 387 7.71 -40.18 -23.87
C GLY A 387 6.92 -40.29 -22.56
N GLY A 388 6.81 -41.42 -21.87
CA GLY A 388 7.79 -42.49 -21.74
C GLY A 388 8.45 -42.33 -20.36
N LYS A 389 8.12 -43.27 -19.46
CA LYS A 389 8.50 -43.34 -18.04
C LYS A 389 10.01 -43.25 -17.79
N GLU A 390 10.36 -42.69 -16.63
CA GLU A 390 11.20 -43.36 -15.62
C GLU A 390 10.53 -43.23 -14.25
#